data_AF-A0A136LQ24-F1
#
_entry.id   AF-A0A136LQ24-F1
#
_cell.length_a   1.000
_cell.length_b   1.000
_cell.length_c   1.000
_cell.angle_alpha   90.00
_cell.angle_beta   90.00
_cell.angle_gamma   90.00
#
_symmetry.space_group_name_H-M   'P 1'
#
loop_
_entity.id
_entity.type
_entity.pdbx_description
1 polymer ?
#
loop_
_entity_poly.entity_id
_entity_poly.type
_entity_poly.pdbx_seq_one_letter_code
_entity_poly.pdbx_strand_id
1 'polypeptide(L)'
;MASSFSAGRAGIFDFILTRPVSLTQYVESKYWLLSGVTVICFLLSIPYVYFGWKILLIQTAMTLFNLGVNSYVIMNMAMWEPKKIDLGKGTTFNYEGVGAAQWVMGIPILIGPYLFYLPFSWAGYPTLGLLAVGIVGLIGIVLRPYFLKITTQRLESRRYVIAAGFRKD
;
A
#
# COMPACT_ATOMS: atom_id res chain seq x y z
N MET A 1 -10.72 11.15 -28.25
CA MET A 1 -9.66 11.60 -27.30
C MET A 1 -9.33 10.58 -26.20
N ALA A 2 -10.26 9.72 -25.77
CA ALA A 2 -9.99 8.68 -24.75
C ALA A 2 -9.05 7.53 -25.22
N SER A 3 -8.96 7.26 -26.52
CA SER A 3 -8.10 6.22 -27.11
C SER A 3 -6.61 6.58 -27.16
N SER A 4 -6.27 7.87 -27.13
CA SER A 4 -4.86 8.30 -27.11
C SER A 4 -4.21 8.09 -25.73
N PHE A 5 -5.01 8.17 -24.66
CA PHE A 5 -4.53 8.01 -23.28
C PHE A 5 -4.42 6.54 -22.83
N SER A 6 -5.20 5.62 -23.42
CA SER A 6 -4.98 4.19 -23.23
C SER A 6 -3.72 3.71 -23.96
N ALA A 7 -3.48 4.21 -25.18
CA ALA A 7 -2.25 3.95 -25.93
C ALA A 7 -1.00 4.48 -25.21
N GLY A 8 -1.07 5.67 -24.59
CA GLY A 8 0.00 6.22 -23.77
C GLY A 8 0.34 5.37 -22.54
N ARG A 9 -0.66 4.78 -21.87
CA ARG A 9 -0.47 3.87 -20.73
C ARG A 9 0.03 2.49 -21.14
N ALA A 10 -0.44 1.96 -22.28
CA ALA A 10 0.07 0.72 -22.85
C ALA A 10 1.54 0.85 -23.27
N GLY A 11 1.92 1.96 -23.92
CA GLY A 11 3.31 2.28 -24.26
C GLY A 11 4.20 2.50 -23.03
N ILE A 12 3.69 3.16 -21.97
CA ILE A 12 4.41 3.26 -20.69
C ILE A 12 4.58 1.88 -20.05
N PHE A 13 3.57 1.02 -20.15
CA PHE A 13 3.62 -0.32 -19.57
C PHE A 13 4.59 -1.22 -20.34
N ASP A 14 4.56 -1.22 -21.66
CA ASP A 14 5.52 -1.91 -22.53
C ASP A 14 6.95 -1.39 -22.34
N PHE A 15 7.13 -0.09 -22.11
CA PHE A 15 8.43 0.50 -21.78
C PHE A 15 8.93 0.09 -20.37
N ILE A 16 8.05 0.04 -19.38
CA ILE A 16 8.38 -0.44 -18.02
C ILE A 16 8.66 -1.96 -18.03
N LEU A 17 8.01 -2.73 -18.90
CA LEU A 17 8.18 -4.17 -19.05
C LEU A 17 9.46 -4.59 -19.81
N THR A 18 10.02 -3.72 -20.63
CA THR A 18 11.21 -4.02 -21.45
C THR A 18 12.53 -3.95 -20.66
N ARG A 19 12.53 -3.39 -19.44
CA ARG A 19 13.71 -3.34 -18.55
C ARG A 19 13.45 -4.07 -17.22
N PRO A 20 14.22 -5.11 -16.84
CA PRO A 20 14.06 -5.76 -15.53
C PRO A 20 14.33 -4.82 -14.35
N VAL A 21 15.16 -3.78 -14.56
CA VAL A 21 15.48 -2.77 -13.55
C VAL A 21 14.34 -1.77 -13.33
N SER A 22 13.47 -1.51 -14.32
CA SER A 22 12.38 -0.51 -14.19
C SER A 22 11.21 -0.98 -13.34
N LEU A 23 10.87 -2.28 -13.34
CA LEU A 23 9.80 -2.80 -12.48
C LEU A 23 10.15 -2.66 -11.00
N THR A 24 11.41 -2.90 -10.65
CA THR A 24 11.90 -2.70 -9.27
C THR A 24 11.84 -1.24 -8.87
N GLN A 25 12.29 -0.34 -9.76
CA GLN A 25 12.19 1.11 -9.54
C GLN A 25 10.75 1.59 -9.42
N TYR A 26 9.82 1.04 -10.20
CA TYR A 26 8.39 1.38 -10.13
C TYR A 26 7.79 1.01 -8.77
N VAL A 27 8.04 -0.21 -8.30
CA VAL A 27 7.61 -0.68 -6.97
C VAL A 27 8.24 0.17 -5.87
N GLU A 28 9.52 0.51 -6.02
CA GLU A 28 10.23 1.34 -5.05
C GLU A 28 9.70 2.77 -5.00
N SER A 29 9.46 3.41 -6.15
CA SER A 29 8.87 4.76 -6.21
C SER A 29 7.49 4.78 -5.58
N LYS A 30 6.65 3.76 -5.81
CA LYS A 30 5.33 3.67 -5.18
C LYS A 30 5.43 3.55 -3.66
N TYR A 31 6.38 2.78 -3.15
CA TYR A 31 6.66 2.71 -1.72
C TYR A 31 7.08 4.08 -1.16
N TRP A 32 8.01 4.77 -1.82
CA TRP A 32 8.47 6.09 -1.37
C TRP A 32 7.37 7.14 -1.39
N LEU A 33 6.46 7.09 -2.37
CA LEU A 33 5.29 7.97 -2.41
C LEU A 33 4.38 7.73 -1.20
N LEU A 34 4.01 6.47 -0.92
CA LEU A 34 3.17 6.12 0.23
C LEU A 34 3.85 6.53 1.54
N SER A 35 5.13 6.20 1.69
CA SER A 35 5.92 6.55 2.87
C SER A 35 6.03 8.07 3.06
N GLY A 36 6.23 8.83 1.98
CA GLY A 36 6.34 10.28 2.03
C GLY A 36 5.04 10.93 2.49
N VAL A 37 3.90 10.51 1.94
CA VAL A 37 2.57 10.98 2.38
C VAL A 37 2.34 10.69 3.85
N THR A 38 2.66 9.47 4.32
CA THR A 38 2.49 9.09 5.72
C THR A 38 3.36 9.93 6.67
N VAL A 39 4.60 10.25 6.28
CA VAL A 39 5.49 11.13 7.07
C VAL A 39 4.96 12.56 7.09
N ILE A 40 4.47 13.08 5.98
CA ILE A 40 3.86 14.42 5.91
C ILE A 40 2.62 14.48 6.80
N CYS A 41 1.74 13.48 6.75
CA CYS A 41 0.57 13.39 7.62
C CYS A 41 0.96 13.27 9.10
N PHE A 42 2.03 12.55 9.42
CA PHE A 42 2.58 12.49 10.78
C PHE A 42 3.05 13.87 11.24
N LEU A 43 3.78 14.60 10.39
CA LEU A 43 4.28 15.93 10.70
C LEU A 43 3.13 16.93 10.93
N LEU A 44 2.10 16.86 10.09
CA LEU A 44 0.85 17.63 10.23
C LEU A 44 0.06 17.25 11.49
N SER A 45 0.28 16.07 12.03
CA SER A 45 -0.36 15.59 13.26
C SER A 45 0.40 16.01 14.53
N ILE A 46 1.63 16.51 14.44
CA ILE A 46 2.41 16.99 15.61
C ILE A 46 1.67 18.05 16.44
N PRO A 47 0.92 19.02 15.87
CA PRO A 47 0.11 19.94 16.66
C PRO A 47 -0.94 19.25 17.56
N TYR A 48 -1.37 18.02 17.27
CA TYR A 48 -2.29 17.29 18.15
C TYR A 48 -1.66 16.87 19.48
N VAL A 49 -0.33 16.94 19.62
CA VAL A 49 0.39 16.64 20.86
C VAL A 49 -0.04 17.57 22.00
N TYR A 50 -0.53 18.78 21.71
CA TYR A 50 -1.07 19.70 22.72
C TYR A 50 -2.21 19.09 23.55
N PHE A 51 -2.92 18.07 23.02
CA PHE A 51 -3.99 17.35 23.72
C PHE A 51 -3.48 16.21 24.62
N GLY A 52 -2.19 15.89 24.60
CA GLY A 52 -1.56 14.97 25.56
C GLY A 52 -0.41 14.12 24.98
N TRP A 53 0.58 13.83 25.82
CA TRP A 53 1.77 13.03 25.47
C TRP A 53 1.46 11.60 24.99
N LYS A 54 0.33 11.02 25.41
CA LYS A 54 -0.12 9.70 24.95
C LYS A 54 -0.47 9.69 23.47
N ILE A 55 -1.02 10.79 22.95
CA ILE A 55 -1.39 10.92 21.54
C ILE A 55 -0.14 10.87 20.66
N LEU A 56 0.95 11.49 21.10
CA LEU A 56 2.24 11.42 20.41
C LEU A 56 2.71 9.97 20.26
N LEU A 57 2.75 9.21 21.37
CA LEU A 57 3.17 7.81 21.36
C LEU A 57 2.31 6.96 20.43
N ILE A 58 0.99 7.18 20.44
CA ILE A 58 0.07 6.45 19.55
C ILE A 58 0.34 6.83 18.11
N GLN A 59 0.47 8.12 17.82
CA GLN A 59 0.72 8.64 16.49
C GLN A 59 2.04 8.09 15.92
N THR A 60 3.11 8.04 16.73
CA THR A 60 4.40 7.46 16.34
C THR A 60 4.30 5.96 16.07
N ALA A 61 3.66 5.18 16.96
CA ALA A 61 3.49 3.74 16.77
C ALA A 61 2.67 3.43 15.51
N MET A 62 1.59 4.18 15.29
CA MET A 62 0.74 4.04 14.10
C MET A 62 1.49 4.42 12.82
N THR A 63 2.28 5.49 12.84
CA THR A 63 3.11 5.89 11.70
C THR A 63 4.17 4.84 11.38
N LEU A 64 4.87 4.29 12.38
CA LEU A 64 5.84 3.20 12.17
C LEU A 64 5.17 1.97 11.55
N PHE A 65 4.00 1.56 12.06
CA PHE A 65 3.24 0.44 11.50
C PHE A 65 2.77 0.73 10.07
N ASN A 66 2.42 1.98 9.77
CA ASN A 66 1.94 2.36 8.45
C ASN A 66 3.07 2.33 7.39
N LEU A 67 4.26 2.83 7.75
CA LEU A 67 5.47 2.71 6.91
C LEU A 67 5.92 1.25 6.74
N GLY A 68 5.92 0.47 7.83
CA GLY A 68 6.52 -0.86 7.86
C GLY A 68 5.62 -2.02 7.47
N VAL A 69 4.30 -1.90 7.57
CA VAL A 69 3.36 -3.00 7.33
C VAL A 69 2.29 -2.60 6.33
N ASN A 70 1.52 -1.53 6.61
CA ASN A 70 0.40 -1.15 5.74
C ASN A 70 0.83 -0.82 4.31
N SER A 71 1.97 -0.15 4.14
CA SER A 71 2.53 0.15 2.82
C SER A 71 2.76 -1.12 1.97
N TYR A 72 3.18 -2.23 2.57
CA TYR A 72 3.36 -3.50 1.86
C TYR A 72 2.06 -4.21 1.57
N VAL A 73 1.10 -4.15 2.51
CA VAL A 73 -0.23 -4.74 2.33
C VAL A 73 -0.93 -4.06 1.15
N ILE A 74 -0.94 -2.73 1.12
CA ILE A 74 -1.48 -1.92 0.01
C ILE A 74 -0.80 -2.31 -1.31
N MET A 75 0.52 -2.43 -1.30
CA MET A 75 1.27 -2.73 -2.51
C MET A 75 1.02 -4.14 -3.04
N ASN A 76 0.90 -5.15 -2.17
CA ASN A 76 0.56 -6.52 -2.57
C ASN A 76 -0.90 -6.65 -3.03
N MET A 77 -1.85 -5.99 -2.35
CA MET A 77 -3.26 -6.02 -2.75
C MET A 77 -3.51 -5.32 -4.08
N ALA A 78 -2.83 -4.20 -4.33
CA ALA A 78 -2.88 -3.51 -5.62
C ALA A 78 -2.40 -4.38 -6.81
N MET A 79 -1.66 -5.48 -6.55
CA MET A 79 -1.24 -6.44 -7.59
C MET A 79 -2.27 -7.54 -7.86
N TRP A 80 -3.25 -7.72 -6.98
CA TRP A 80 -4.31 -8.74 -7.12
C TRP A 80 -5.56 -8.25 -7.84
N GLU A 81 -5.69 -6.95 -8.07
CA GLU A 81 -6.84 -6.35 -8.74
C GLU A 81 -6.49 -5.77 -10.12
N PRO A 82 -6.08 -6.59 -11.12
CA PRO A 82 -6.04 -6.14 -12.51
C PRO A 82 -7.47 -6.15 -13.07
N LYS A 83 -8.41 -5.39 -12.50
CA LYS A 83 -9.72 -5.19 -13.13
C LYS A 83 -9.63 -3.97 -14.03
N LYS A 84 -9.66 -4.21 -15.34
CA LYS A 84 -9.63 -3.18 -16.39
C LYS A 84 -10.78 -2.20 -16.13
N ILE A 85 -10.47 -0.90 -16.04
CA ILE A 85 -11.49 0.15 -16.04
C ILE A 85 -12.00 0.24 -17.48
N ASP A 86 -13.16 -0.36 -17.73
CA ASP A 86 -13.74 -0.42 -19.07
C ASP A 86 -14.44 0.91 -19.39
N LEU A 87 -13.77 1.78 -20.14
CA LEU A 87 -14.15 3.18 -20.33
C LEU A 87 -15.14 3.39 -21.51
N GLY A 88 -15.72 2.32 -22.05
CA GLY A 88 -16.71 2.36 -23.14
C GLY A 88 -18.16 2.56 -22.69
N LYS A 89 -18.47 2.41 -21.40
CA LYS A 89 -19.77 2.70 -20.79
C LYS A 89 -19.58 3.78 -19.73
N GLY A 90 -20.46 4.77 -19.72
CA GLY A 90 -20.32 6.04 -18.97
C GLY A 90 -19.58 5.92 -17.64
N THR A 91 -18.58 6.78 -17.47
CA THR A 91 -17.63 6.93 -16.35
C THR A 91 -18.24 7.07 -14.94
N THR A 92 -19.56 6.99 -14.80
CA THR A 92 -20.29 7.03 -13.53
C THR A 92 -20.76 5.64 -13.08
N PHE A 93 -20.85 4.65 -13.98
CA PHE A 93 -21.39 3.31 -13.68
C PHE A 93 -20.34 2.19 -13.63
N ASN A 94 -19.05 2.53 -13.60
CA ASN A 94 -17.95 1.55 -13.47
C ASN A 94 -17.19 1.66 -12.12
N TYR A 95 -17.81 2.29 -11.12
CA TYR A 95 -17.41 2.18 -9.70
C TYR A 95 -17.98 0.92 -9.03
N GLU A 96 -18.78 0.12 -9.74
CA GLU A 96 -19.30 -1.17 -9.28
C GLU A 96 -18.13 -2.17 -9.11
N GLY A 97 -17.56 -2.16 -7.91
CA GLY A 97 -16.43 -2.99 -7.52
C GLY A 97 -15.19 -2.22 -7.07
N VAL A 98 -15.04 -0.93 -7.44
CA VAL A 98 -13.93 -0.09 -6.94
C VAL A 98 -14.13 0.21 -5.45
N GLY A 99 -15.37 0.49 -5.04
CA GLY A 99 -15.72 0.62 -3.63
C GLY A 99 -15.42 -0.67 -2.86
N ALA A 100 -15.87 -1.82 -3.37
CA ALA A 100 -15.65 -3.11 -2.73
C ALA A 100 -14.15 -3.45 -2.60
N ALA A 101 -13.35 -3.25 -3.64
CA ALA A 101 -11.90 -3.41 -3.61
C ALA A 101 -11.22 -2.50 -2.58
N GLN A 102 -11.61 -1.21 -2.53
CA GLN A 102 -11.11 -0.29 -1.51
C GLN A 102 -11.51 -0.70 -0.09
N TRP A 103 -12.72 -1.21 0.11
CA TRP A 103 -13.15 -1.75 1.40
C TRP A 103 -12.38 -3.02 1.78
N VAL A 104 -12.14 -3.93 0.84
CA VAL A 104 -11.33 -5.13 1.03
C VAL A 104 -9.89 -4.76 1.40
N MET A 105 -9.33 -3.70 0.80
CA MET A 105 -8.04 -3.13 1.20
C MET A 105 -8.07 -2.41 2.55
N GLY A 106 -9.16 -1.71 2.87
CA GLY A 106 -9.32 -0.94 4.10
C GLY A 106 -9.40 -1.80 5.35
N ILE A 107 -10.05 -2.97 5.26
CA ILE A 107 -10.20 -3.91 6.38
C ILE A 107 -8.84 -4.31 6.99
N PRO A 108 -7.86 -4.83 6.23
CA PRO A 108 -6.53 -5.17 6.75
C PRO A 108 -5.78 -3.97 7.33
N ILE A 109 -5.91 -2.79 6.72
CA ILE A 109 -5.19 -1.58 7.15
C ILE A 109 -5.73 -1.10 8.50
N LEU A 110 -7.04 -1.19 8.70
CA LEU A 110 -7.70 -0.83 9.94
C LEU A 110 -7.46 -1.90 11.02
N ILE A 111 -7.68 -3.18 10.71
CA ILE A 111 -7.55 -4.28 11.68
C ILE A 111 -6.09 -4.56 12.04
N GLY A 112 -5.15 -4.34 11.11
CA GLY A 112 -3.74 -4.69 11.27
C GLY A 112 -3.15 -4.19 12.60
N PRO A 113 -3.17 -2.87 12.90
CA PRO A 113 -2.69 -2.34 14.16
C PRO A 113 -3.43 -2.92 15.39
N TYR A 114 -4.75 -3.07 15.30
CA TYR A 114 -5.55 -3.62 16.40
C TYR A 114 -5.23 -5.08 16.70
N LEU A 115 -4.88 -5.87 15.69
CA LEU A 115 -4.49 -7.27 15.86
C LEU A 115 -3.27 -7.43 16.76
N PHE A 116 -2.31 -6.51 16.66
CA PHE A 116 -1.12 -6.49 17.49
C PHE A 116 -1.35 -5.79 18.84
N TYR A 117 -2.31 -4.87 18.93
CA TYR A 117 -2.61 -4.12 20.16
C TYR A 117 -3.53 -4.88 21.13
N LEU A 118 -4.62 -5.51 20.63
CA LEU A 118 -5.66 -6.17 21.42
C LEU A 118 -5.15 -7.24 22.41
N PRO A 119 -4.26 -8.18 22.05
CA PRO A 119 -3.83 -9.22 22.98
C PRO A 119 -3.11 -8.65 24.23
N PHE A 120 -2.34 -7.57 24.07
CA PHE A 120 -1.68 -6.90 25.18
C PHE A 120 -2.63 -6.01 25.98
N SER A 121 -3.63 -5.43 25.30
CA SER A 121 -4.69 -4.65 25.96
C SER A 121 -5.55 -5.53 26.87
N TRP A 122 -5.90 -6.75 26.46
CA TRP A 122 -6.64 -7.71 27.31
C TRP A 122 -5.80 -8.24 28.47
N ALA A 123 -4.48 -8.31 28.31
CA ALA A 123 -3.55 -8.64 29.39
C ALA A 123 -3.36 -7.51 30.43
N GLY A 124 -4.01 -6.35 30.25
CA GLY A 124 -3.95 -5.21 31.19
C GLY A 124 -2.76 -4.27 30.95
N TYR A 125 -2.00 -4.44 29.87
CA TYR A 125 -0.80 -3.63 29.57
C TYR A 125 -0.94 -2.87 28.23
N PRO A 126 -1.77 -1.81 28.16
CA PRO A 126 -2.01 -1.07 26.91
C PRO A 126 -0.74 -0.38 26.37
N THR A 127 0.18 0.03 27.25
CA THR A 127 1.46 0.60 26.86
C THR A 127 2.37 -0.42 26.17
N LEU A 128 2.37 -1.68 26.61
CA LEU A 128 3.11 -2.76 25.97
C LEU A 128 2.52 -3.10 24.59
N GLY A 129 1.19 -3.07 24.45
CA GLY A 129 0.54 -3.24 23.15
C GLY A 129 0.94 -2.16 22.15
N LEU A 130 1.03 -0.91 22.60
CA LEU A 130 1.46 0.19 21.76
C LEU A 130 2.93 0.07 21.34
N LEU A 131 3.80 -0.34 22.28
CA LEU A 131 5.19 -0.63 22.01
C LEU A 131 5.34 -1.79 21.01
N ALA A 132 4.55 -2.85 21.16
CA ALA A 132 4.54 -3.98 20.23
C ALA A 132 4.17 -3.53 18.80
N VAL A 133 3.14 -2.71 18.64
CA VAL A 133 2.78 -2.13 17.33
C VAL A 133 3.93 -1.32 16.73
N GLY A 134 4.58 -0.48 17.54
CA GLY A 134 5.75 0.30 17.11
C GLY A 134 6.94 -0.57 16.71
N ILE A 135 7.25 -1.62 17.49
CA ILE A 135 8.33 -2.58 17.22
C ILE A 135 8.05 -3.36 15.94
N VAL A 136 6.82 -3.87 15.76
CA VAL A 136 6.42 -4.56 14.53
C VAL A 136 6.54 -3.64 13.32
N GLY A 137 6.13 -2.38 13.44
CA GLY A 137 6.33 -1.37 12.41
C GLY A 137 7.80 -1.16 12.08
N LEU A 138 8.66 -1.03 13.10
CA LEU A 138 10.09 -0.83 12.92
C LEU A 138 10.79 -2.03 12.27
N ILE A 139 10.43 -3.25 12.69
CA ILE A 139 10.85 -4.51 12.04
C ILE A 139 10.42 -4.50 10.57
N GLY A 140 9.18 -4.12 10.27
CA GLY A 140 8.68 -4.01 8.90
C GLY A 140 9.47 -3.02 8.02
N ILE A 141 9.91 -1.90 8.60
CA ILE A 141 10.78 -0.93 7.91
C ILE A 141 12.17 -1.53 7.65
N VAL A 142 12.76 -2.23 8.62
CA VAL A 142 14.08 -2.87 8.45
C VAL A 142 14.03 -3.98 7.40
N LEU A 143 12.93 -4.75 7.35
CA LEU A 143 12.73 -5.81 6.34
C LEU A 143 12.29 -5.27 4.97
N ARG A 144 12.24 -3.94 4.76
CA ARG A 144 11.90 -3.31 3.49
C ARG A 144 12.57 -3.88 2.26
N PRO A 145 13.91 -3.97 2.18
CA PRO A 145 14.58 -4.47 0.98
C PRO A 145 14.19 -5.92 0.67
N TYR A 146 13.89 -6.72 1.69
CA TYR A 146 13.44 -8.10 1.53
C TYR A 146 12.01 -8.16 0.95
N PHE A 147 11.09 -7.38 1.49
CA PHE A 147 9.72 -7.30 0.96
C PHE A 147 9.66 -6.74 -0.45
N LEU A 148 10.43 -5.68 -0.75
CA LEU A 148 10.52 -5.14 -2.11
C LEU A 148 11.00 -6.20 -3.10
N LYS A 149 12.02 -6.99 -2.74
CA LYS A 149 12.53 -8.07 -3.59
C LYS A 149 11.48 -9.17 -3.84
N ILE A 150 10.71 -9.56 -2.82
CA ILE A 150 9.62 -10.53 -2.99
C ILE A 150 8.53 -9.96 -3.91
N THR A 151 8.16 -8.70 -3.69
CA THR A 151 7.12 -8.03 -4.47
C THR A 151 7.54 -7.88 -5.93
N THR A 152 8.80 -7.56 -6.22
CA THR A 152 9.30 -7.47 -7.60
C THR A 152 9.36 -8.83 -8.28
N GLN A 153 9.80 -9.89 -7.58
CA GLN A 153 9.78 -11.26 -8.10
C GLN A 153 8.36 -11.75 -8.42
N ARG A 154 7.37 -11.46 -7.56
CA ARG A 154 5.96 -11.77 -7.82
C ARG A 154 5.39 -11.01 -9.01
N LEU A 155 5.80 -9.74 -9.16
CA LEU A 155 5.37 -8.91 -10.28
C LEU A 155 5.97 -9.43 -11.59
N GLU A 156 7.24 -9.84 -11.55
CA GLU A 156 7.93 -10.48 -12.68
C GLU A 156 7.30 -11.82 -13.05
N SER A 157 6.92 -12.67 -12.08
CA SER A 157 6.25 -13.94 -12.38
C SER A 157 4.85 -13.74 -12.98
N ARG A 158 4.14 -12.67 -12.59
CA ARG A 158 2.82 -12.31 -13.14
C ARG A 158 2.89 -11.50 -14.43
N ARG A 159 4.08 -11.06 -14.87
CA ARG A 159 4.28 -10.26 -16.11
C ARG A 159 3.60 -10.88 -17.33
N TYR A 160 3.65 -12.21 -17.44
CA TYR A 160 3.12 -12.96 -18.59
C TYR A 160 1.59 -12.96 -18.62
N VAL A 161 0.94 -13.01 -17.44
CA VAL A 161 -0.52 -12.97 -17.32
C VAL A 161 -1.05 -11.57 -17.62
N ILE A 162 -0.34 -10.54 -17.15
CA ILE A 162 -0.74 -9.14 -17.39
C ILE A 162 -0.55 -8.79 -18.88
N ALA A 163 0.58 -9.18 -19.50
CA ALA A 163 0.82 -8.98 -20.92
C ALA A 163 -0.17 -9.76 -21.81
N ALA A 164 -0.56 -10.99 -21.43
CA ALA A 164 -1.60 -11.74 -22.11
C ALA A 164 -2.99 -11.09 -21.99
N GLY A 165 -3.26 -10.39 -20.89
CA GLY A 165 -4.48 -9.61 -20.68
C GLY A 165 -4.59 -8.40 -21.60
N PHE A 166 -3.47 -7.77 -21.97
CA PHE A 166 -3.45 -6.63 -22.91
C PHE A 166 -3.47 -7.05 -24.39
N ARG A 167 -3.06 -8.28 -24.73
CA ARG A 167 -3.10 -8.82 -26.10
C ARG A 167 -4.46 -9.41 -26.52
N LYS A 168 -5.41 -9.53 -25.61
CA LYS A 168 -6.76 -10.03 -25.89
C LYS A 168 -7.80 -8.94 -26.17
N ASP A 169 -7.35 -7.68 -26.26
CA ASP A 169 -8.16 -6.56 -26.77
C ASP A 169 -7.71 -6.19 -28.19
#